data_AF-A0A6H5KYS6-F1
#
_entry.id   AF-A0A6H5KYS6-F1
#
_cell.length_a   1.000
_cell.length_b   1.000
_cell.length_c   1.000
_cell.angle_alpha   90.00
_cell.angle_beta   90.00
_cell.angle_gamma   90.00
#
_symmetry.space_group_name_H-M   'P 1'
#
loop_
_entity.id
_entity.type
_entity.pdbx_description
1 polymer ?
#
loop_
_entity_poly.entity_id
_entity_poly.type
_entity_poly.pdbx_seq_one_letter_code
_entity_poly.pdbx_strand_id
1 'polypeptide(L)'
;MIYALAEKRCENFGTCTGDSDGSDATGVSAINSELLTLWETGQANLLAGECTEASAVIDEILPLMAVPLIQGLLRYTYLADPAIGTGGDKEAAELWAFSAAILPWISACDAAVGTTVRDNTELGSASAPMADGYAAIKVQLESVYSCMGITCAQVGGLLDDTGAYYTDFEPCDDSTTTTDSATDSATGTYADIAGYTPGSDVVEHSELDLDVADMETNADLETEVGLAAAYTAYSEGGNSEKSTEIRTVQGFSTGADEKLTGEATFDVWEAYWGSPDYADQFTSAACQGTGAFEGAEMVTRSECCLKGAQYQNVWMYVTHELYDAVEDCEIGGGCVKVAEGDLSANDGGPHAWDEGWAFYTGSLEGTAVGGSGDGQMLYALAEKRCENFGTCTGDSDGSDATGVSAINSELLDLWEDGKANLLAGQCTQASAVIDEILPLMAVPLIQGLLRYTYLADPAIGTGGDKEAAELWAFSAAILPWISACDPAVGTAVRDNTELGGASAPMADGYAAIKGQLESVYSCMGITCAQVGGLLDDTGAYYTNFEPCTDSSDGTLASTDRSSDSGLDDGGIAGVTIGVIAAAAIGVAALAVCKRRRKSAATVNENLGNF
;
A
#
# COMPACT_ATOMS: atom_id res chain seq x y z
N MET A 1 -35.26 -18.08 -13.33
CA MET A 1 -35.74 -18.28 -11.94
C MET A 1 -35.71 -16.97 -11.16
N ILE A 2 -34.60 -16.21 -11.19
CA ILE A 2 -34.50 -14.88 -10.55
C ILE A 2 -35.49 -13.86 -11.13
N TYR A 3 -35.71 -13.84 -12.45
CA TYR A 3 -36.73 -12.99 -13.08
C TYR A 3 -38.12 -13.12 -12.41
N ALA A 4 -38.62 -14.34 -12.23
CA ALA A 4 -39.92 -14.58 -11.61
C ALA A 4 -39.92 -14.27 -10.10
N LEU A 5 -38.76 -14.36 -9.44
CA LEU A 5 -38.59 -13.92 -8.07
C LEU A 5 -38.71 -12.40 -7.98
N ALA A 6 -38.08 -11.65 -8.88
CA ALA A 6 -38.17 -10.19 -8.94
C ALA A 6 -39.61 -9.70 -9.17
N GLU A 7 -40.38 -10.36 -10.06
CA GLU A 7 -41.82 -10.07 -10.22
C GLU A 7 -42.59 -10.25 -8.90
N LYS A 8 -42.31 -11.34 -8.18
CA LYS A 8 -42.98 -11.61 -6.90
C LYS A 8 -42.55 -10.64 -5.79
N ARG A 9 -41.27 -10.22 -5.80
CA ARG A 9 -40.72 -9.35 -4.77
C ARG A 9 -41.09 -7.89 -4.98
N CYS A 10 -41.25 -7.43 -6.22
CA CYS A 10 -41.67 -6.07 -6.47
C CYS A 10 -43.02 -5.75 -5.80
N GLU A 11 -43.97 -6.70 -5.84
CA GLU A 11 -45.27 -6.57 -5.17
C GLU A 11 -45.13 -6.48 -3.64
N ASN A 12 -44.08 -7.10 -3.09
CA ASN A 12 -43.82 -7.08 -1.65
C ASN A 12 -43.05 -5.84 -1.20
N PHE A 13 -42.33 -5.17 -2.11
CA PHE A 13 -41.42 -4.08 -1.78
C PHE A 13 -41.81 -2.71 -2.37
N GLY A 14 -42.92 -2.66 -3.12
CA GLY A 14 -43.39 -1.42 -3.76
C GLY A 14 -42.51 -0.98 -4.92
N THR A 15 -41.86 -1.92 -5.61
CA THR A 15 -40.88 -1.65 -6.68
C THR A 15 -41.33 -2.18 -8.05
N CYS A 16 -42.64 -2.32 -8.26
CA CYS A 16 -43.18 -2.68 -9.58
C CYS A 16 -43.37 -1.42 -10.44
N THR A 17 -43.23 -1.55 -11.76
CA THR A 17 -43.60 -0.53 -12.75
C THR A 17 -44.93 -0.94 -13.38
N GLY A 18 -45.99 -0.10 -13.29
CA GLY A 18 -47.30 -0.59 -13.72
C GLY A 18 -48.53 0.30 -13.72
N ASP A 19 -48.63 1.41 -12.97
CA ASP A 19 -49.78 2.32 -13.13
C ASP A 19 -49.42 3.80 -12.99
N SER A 20 -50.07 4.60 -13.82
CA SER A 20 -49.85 6.04 -14.02
C SER A 20 -50.28 6.93 -12.84
N ASP A 21 -50.55 6.36 -11.66
CA ASP A 21 -50.99 7.06 -10.46
C ASP A 21 -50.03 6.96 -9.26
N GLY A 22 -48.88 6.29 -9.42
CA GLY A 22 -47.81 6.26 -8.41
C GLY A 22 -48.14 5.40 -7.18
N SER A 23 -49.00 4.39 -7.32
CA SER A 23 -49.24 3.36 -6.30
C SER A 23 -48.70 2.00 -6.76
N ASP A 24 -47.39 1.84 -6.68
CA ASP A 24 -46.61 0.79 -7.35
C ASP A 24 -46.65 -0.61 -6.65
N ALA A 25 -47.85 -1.12 -6.35
CA ALA A 25 -48.03 -2.44 -5.71
C ALA A 25 -48.39 -3.58 -6.69
N THR A 26 -48.63 -3.29 -7.98
CA THR A 26 -48.94 -4.30 -9.02
C THR A 26 -48.32 -3.90 -10.35
N GLY A 27 -47.62 -4.80 -11.04
CA GLY A 27 -46.98 -4.48 -12.33
C GLY A 27 -45.84 -5.42 -12.69
N VAL A 28 -44.97 -4.97 -13.59
CA VAL A 28 -43.71 -5.66 -13.95
C VAL A 28 -42.61 -5.14 -13.04
N SER A 29 -41.79 -6.01 -12.46
CA SER A 29 -40.65 -5.58 -11.63
C SER A 29 -39.81 -4.48 -12.32
N ALA A 30 -39.54 -3.38 -11.61
CA ALA A 30 -38.67 -2.30 -12.11
C ALA A 30 -37.29 -2.86 -12.47
N ILE A 31 -36.74 -3.70 -11.60
CA ILE A 31 -35.47 -4.40 -11.80
C ILE A 31 -35.49 -5.25 -13.07
N ASN A 32 -36.54 -6.05 -13.31
CA ASN A 32 -36.60 -6.84 -14.54
C ASN A 32 -36.65 -5.96 -15.81
N SER A 33 -37.30 -4.80 -15.73
CA SER A 33 -37.39 -3.86 -16.86
C SER A 33 -36.04 -3.19 -17.15
N GLU A 34 -35.33 -2.81 -16.09
CA GLU A 34 -33.97 -2.25 -16.16
C GLU A 34 -32.97 -3.28 -16.68
N LEU A 35 -33.00 -4.50 -16.13
CA LEU A 35 -32.19 -5.61 -16.62
C LEU A 35 -32.45 -5.90 -18.09
N LEU A 36 -33.71 -5.97 -18.55
CA LEU A 36 -33.97 -6.20 -19.97
C LEU A 36 -33.30 -5.14 -20.86
N THR A 37 -33.35 -3.87 -20.45
CA THR A 37 -32.71 -2.75 -21.16
C THR A 37 -31.19 -2.90 -21.21
N LEU A 38 -30.57 -3.28 -20.09
CA LEU A 38 -29.13 -3.52 -20.02
C LEU A 38 -28.72 -4.73 -20.86
N TRP A 39 -29.46 -5.83 -20.82
CA TRP A 39 -29.17 -7.01 -21.66
C TRP A 39 -29.26 -6.69 -23.16
N GLU A 40 -30.21 -5.85 -23.58
CA GLU A 40 -30.32 -5.39 -24.97
C GLU A 40 -29.15 -4.46 -25.35
N THR A 41 -28.73 -3.57 -24.45
CA THR A 41 -27.57 -2.68 -24.63
C THR A 41 -26.27 -3.49 -24.76
N GLY A 42 -26.03 -4.42 -23.85
CA GLY A 42 -24.83 -5.29 -23.89
C GLY A 42 -24.80 -6.14 -25.16
N GLN A 43 -25.95 -6.68 -25.58
CA GLN A 43 -26.06 -7.39 -26.85
C GLN A 43 -25.72 -6.48 -28.05
N ALA A 44 -26.18 -5.24 -28.05
CA ALA A 44 -25.89 -4.28 -29.12
C ALA A 44 -24.39 -3.94 -29.17
N ASN A 45 -23.76 -3.68 -28.02
CA ASN A 45 -22.33 -3.39 -27.90
C ASN A 45 -21.49 -4.57 -28.43
N LEU A 46 -21.85 -5.81 -28.05
CA LEU A 46 -21.17 -7.01 -28.56
C LEU A 46 -21.32 -7.19 -30.09
N LEU A 47 -22.50 -6.87 -30.64
CA LEU A 47 -22.72 -6.91 -32.10
C LEU A 47 -21.95 -5.81 -32.85
N ALA A 48 -21.67 -4.70 -32.18
CA ALA A 48 -20.85 -3.60 -32.71
C ALA A 48 -19.33 -3.84 -32.56
N GLY A 49 -18.91 -4.84 -31.77
CA GLY A 49 -17.50 -5.08 -31.44
C GLY A 49 -16.97 -4.18 -30.32
N GLU A 50 -17.87 -3.53 -29.58
CA GLU A 50 -17.64 -2.62 -28.46
C GLU A 50 -17.55 -3.43 -27.16
N CYS A 51 -16.45 -4.17 -27.00
CA CYS A 51 -16.29 -5.10 -25.87
C CYS A 51 -16.16 -4.40 -24.52
N THR A 52 -15.60 -3.19 -24.47
CA THR A 52 -15.46 -2.40 -23.24
C THR A 52 -16.84 -1.92 -22.76
N GLU A 53 -17.64 -1.39 -23.68
CA GLU A 53 -19.01 -0.92 -23.41
C GLU A 53 -19.94 -2.08 -23.08
N ALA A 54 -19.71 -3.26 -23.66
CA ALA A 54 -20.43 -4.48 -23.26
C ALA A 54 -20.05 -4.95 -21.85
N SER A 55 -18.80 -4.74 -21.42
CA SER A 55 -18.34 -5.06 -20.08
C SER A 55 -18.96 -4.14 -19.04
N ALA A 56 -18.97 -2.83 -19.26
CA ALA A 56 -19.58 -1.86 -18.33
C ALA A 56 -21.07 -2.16 -18.05
N VAL A 57 -21.79 -2.67 -19.06
CA VAL A 57 -23.18 -3.08 -18.91
C VAL A 57 -23.33 -4.31 -18.00
N ILE A 58 -22.32 -5.19 -17.92
CA ILE A 58 -22.33 -6.33 -16.97
C ILE A 58 -22.26 -5.81 -15.54
N ASP A 59 -21.49 -4.76 -15.29
CA ASP A 59 -21.30 -4.15 -13.96
C ASP A 59 -22.59 -3.48 -13.47
N GLU A 60 -23.42 -2.96 -14.39
CA GLU A 60 -24.78 -2.50 -14.07
C GLU A 60 -25.76 -3.67 -13.85
N ILE A 61 -25.58 -4.81 -14.54
CA ILE A 61 -26.46 -5.98 -14.46
C ILE A 61 -26.32 -6.72 -13.13
N LEU A 62 -25.09 -6.93 -12.65
CA LEU A 62 -24.82 -7.80 -11.50
C LEU A 62 -25.51 -7.31 -10.21
N PRO A 63 -25.40 -6.03 -9.79
CA PRO A 63 -26.08 -5.50 -8.61
C PRO A 63 -27.60 -5.69 -8.66
N LEU A 64 -28.19 -5.43 -9.83
CA LEU A 64 -29.63 -5.56 -10.04
C LEU A 64 -30.11 -7.01 -9.91
N MET A 65 -29.27 -8.00 -10.23
CA MET A 65 -29.59 -9.42 -9.98
C MET A 65 -29.64 -9.77 -8.49
N ALA A 66 -28.96 -9.01 -7.61
CA ALA A 66 -28.97 -9.22 -6.17
C ALA A 66 -30.21 -8.64 -5.48
N VAL A 67 -30.80 -7.57 -6.02
CA VAL A 67 -32.00 -6.92 -5.44
C VAL A 67 -33.11 -7.90 -5.04
N PRO A 68 -33.58 -8.84 -5.90
CA PRO A 68 -34.61 -9.79 -5.51
C PRO A 68 -34.17 -10.81 -4.43
N LEU A 69 -32.86 -11.04 -4.27
CA LEU A 69 -32.31 -11.86 -3.20
C LEU A 69 -32.29 -11.09 -1.87
N ILE A 70 -31.88 -9.83 -1.88
CA ILE A 70 -31.93 -8.92 -0.72
C ILE A 70 -33.38 -8.69 -0.27
N GLN A 71 -34.30 -8.42 -1.19
CA GLN A 71 -35.75 -8.36 -0.90
C GLN A 71 -36.26 -9.68 -0.30
N GLY A 72 -35.77 -10.82 -0.80
CA GLY A 72 -36.06 -12.12 -0.20
C GLY A 72 -35.57 -12.23 1.23
N LEU A 73 -34.30 -11.88 1.47
CA LEU A 73 -33.67 -11.89 2.79
C LEU A 73 -34.45 -11.00 3.77
N LEU A 74 -34.68 -9.73 3.44
CA LEU A 74 -35.44 -8.76 4.25
C LEU A 74 -36.86 -9.22 4.58
N ARG A 75 -37.56 -9.83 3.62
CA ARG A 75 -38.91 -10.36 3.90
C ARG A 75 -38.85 -11.45 4.97
N TYR A 76 -37.83 -12.31 4.89
CA TYR A 76 -37.72 -13.43 5.81
C TYR A 76 -37.06 -13.08 7.13
N THR A 77 -36.32 -11.96 7.24
CA THR A 77 -35.94 -11.42 8.56
C THR A 77 -37.20 -11.03 9.34
N TYR A 78 -38.20 -10.41 8.70
CA TYR A 78 -39.49 -10.11 9.33
C TYR A 78 -40.30 -11.37 9.68
N LEU A 79 -40.46 -12.31 8.72
CA LEU A 79 -41.31 -13.49 8.93
C LEU A 79 -40.73 -14.49 9.95
N ALA A 80 -39.40 -14.62 10.00
CA ALA A 80 -38.72 -15.53 10.91
C ALA A 80 -38.48 -14.93 12.30
N ASP A 81 -38.59 -13.60 12.47
CA ASP A 81 -38.47 -12.94 13.77
C ASP A 81 -39.57 -13.44 14.74
N PRO A 82 -39.21 -14.08 15.86
CA PRO A 82 -40.18 -14.67 16.79
C PRO A 82 -40.99 -13.64 17.58
N ALA A 83 -40.58 -12.37 17.59
CA ALA A 83 -41.29 -11.30 18.31
C ALA A 83 -42.48 -10.74 17.53
N ILE A 84 -42.45 -10.81 16.19
CA ILE A 84 -43.43 -10.12 15.32
C ILE A 84 -43.95 -10.97 14.16
N GLY A 85 -43.14 -11.91 13.67
CA GLY A 85 -43.44 -12.73 12.50
C GLY A 85 -44.24 -13.98 12.83
N THR A 86 -44.38 -14.87 11.84
CA THR A 86 -44.97 -16.19 12.07
C THR A 86 -44.01 -17.13 12.79
N GLY A 87 -42.70 -16.89 12.65
CA GLY A 87 -41.63 -17.73 13.19
C GLY A 87 -41.69 -19.17 12.68
N GLY A 88 -40.84 -20.03 13.24
CA GLY A 88 -40.85 -21.48 12.99
C GLY A 88 -39.90 -21.96 11.89
N ASP A 89 -39.81 -23.28 11.77
CA ASP A 89 -38.77 -23.95 10.98
C ASP A 89 -38.83 -23.62 9.48
N LYS A 90 -40.04 -23.37 8.94
CA LYS A 90 -40.21 -23.04 7.53
C LYS A 90 -39.62 -21.66 7.23
N GLU A 91 -39.97 -20.66 8.03
CA GLU A 91 -39.53 -19.29 7.85
C GLU A 91 -38.03 -19.13 8.12
N ALA A 92 -37.49 -19.85 9.11
CA ALA A 92 -36.04 -19.94 9.34
C ALA A 92 -35.30 -20.59 8.17
N ALA A 93 -35.87 -21.63 7.55
CA ALA A 93 -35.25 -22.27 6.39
C ALA A 93 -35.28 -21.38 5.14
N GLU A 94 -36.38 -20.66 4.91
CA GLU A 94 -36.47 -19.69 3.81
C GLU A 94 -35.52 -18.49 4.05
N LEU A 95 -35.41 -18.00 5.29
CA LEU A 95 -34.44 -16.98 5.69
C LEU A 95 -33.00 -17.39 5.36
N TRP A 96 -32.58 -18.58 5.80
CA TRP A 96 -31.23 -19.07 5.52
C TRP A 96 -30.98 -19.27 4.03
N ALA A 97 -31.97 -19.74 3.28
CA ALA A 97 -31.83 -19.94 1.84
C ALA A 97 -31.56 -18.63 1.08
N PHE A 98 -32.21 -17.53 1.46
CA PHE A 98 -31.92 -16.21 0.88
C PHE A 98 -30.61 -15.64 1.40
N SER A 99 -30.35 -15.75 2.71
CA SER A 99 -29.10 -15.30 3.32
C SER A 99 -27.89 -15.98 2.66
N ALA A 100 -27.82 -17.31 2.64
CA ALA A 100 -26.68 -18.05 2.07
C ALA A 100 -26.43 -17.75 0.57
N ALA A 101 -27.46 -17.33 -0.17
CA ALA A 101 -27.32 -16.97 -1.58
C ALA A 101 -26.62 -15.62 -1.79
N ILE A 102 -26.70 -14.71 -0.83
CA ILE A 102 -26.17 -13.34 -0.94
C ILE A 102 -25.10 -13.01 0.10
N LEU A 103 -24.96 -13.84 1.13
CA LEU A 103 -24.01 -13.69 2.22
C LEU A 103 -22.55 -13.51 1.74
N PRO A 104 -22.06 -14.22 0.71
CA PRO A 104 -20.71 -13.96 0.21
C PRO A 104 -20.51 -12.52 -0.27
N TRP A 105 -21.51 -11.91 -0.90
CA TRP A 105 -21.45 -10.53 -1.38
C TRP A 105 -21.60 -9.54 -0.21
N ILE A 106 -22.52 -9.80 0.73
CA ILE A 106 -22.63 -9.01 1.95
C ILE A 106 -21.31 -9.03 2.74
N SER A 107 -20.70 -10.21 2.90
CA SER A 107 -19.40 -10.37 3.59
C SER A 107 -18.24 -9.76 2.83
N ALA A 108 -18.31 -9.68 1.50
CA ALA A 108 -17.33 -8.97 0.69
C ALA A 108 -17.44 -7.45 0.91
N CYS A 109 -18.66 -6.92 1.05
CA CYS A 109 -18.89 -5.51 1.36
C CYS A 109 -18.55 -5.12 2.80
N ASP A 110 -18.94 -5.94 3.77
CA ASP A 110 -18.59 -5.76 5.17
C ASP A 110 -18.62 -7.13 5.89
N ALA A 111 -17.46 -7.60 6.32
CA ALA A 111 -17.32 -8.90 6.98
C ALA A 111 -18.02 -8.96 8.35
N ALA A 112 -18.18 -7.83 9.05
CA ALA A 112 -18.89 -7.72 10.32
C ALA A 112 -20.41 -7.74 10.11
N VAL A 113 -20.92 -7.02 9.10
CA VAL A 113 -22.32 -7.14 8.65
C VAL A 113 -22.59 -8.58 8.23
N GLY A 114 -21.72 -9.17 7.41
CA GLY A 114 -21.82 -10.56 6.99
C GLY A 114 -21.83 -11.55 8.16
N THR A 115 -21.02 -11.32 9.19
CA THR A 115 -21.05 -12.12 10.41
C THR A 115 -22.36 -11.93 11.17
N THR A 116 -22.83 -10.70 11.32
CA THR A 116 -24.11 -10.38 11.98
C THR A 116 -25.29 -11.04 11.27
N VAL A 117 -25.34 -10.95 9.94
CA VAL A 117 -26.35 -11.61 9.10
C VAL A 117 -26.24 -13.12 9.22
N ARG A 118 -25.04 -13.71 9.14
CA ARG A 118 -24.85 -15.16 9.30
C ARG A 118 -25.32 -15.63 10.67
N ASP A 119 -24.88 -14.99 11.75
CA ASP A 119 -25.18 -15.39 13.12
C ASP A 119 -26.68 -15.32 13.44
N ASN A 120 -27.42 -14.44 12.74
CA ASN A 120 -28.87 -14.31 12.85
C ASN A 120 -29.67 -15.15 11.85
N THR A 121 -29.06 -15.74 10.82
CA THR A 121 -29.80 -16.43 9.74
C THR A 121 -29.41 -17.89 9.56
N GLU A 122 -28.23 -18.32 10.02
CA GLU A 122 -27.72 -19.67 9.81
C GLU A 122 -28.52 -20.74 10.57
N LEU A 123 -28.93 -21.80 9.86
CA LEU A 123 -29.59 -22.93 10.48
C LEU A 123 -28.63 -23.78 11.29
N GLY A 124 -28.99 -24.04 12.55
CA GLY A 124 -28.21 -24.91 13.43
C GLY A 124 -27.00 -24.24 14.08
N SER A 125 -26.91 -22.90 14.00
CA SER A 125 -25.98 -22.10 14.80
C SER A 125 -26.32 -22.18 16.31
N ALA A 126 -25.45 -21.61 17.14
CA ALA A 126 -25.64 -21.61 18.60
C ALA A 126 -26.78 -20.68 19.07
N SER A 127 -27.13 -19.69 18.25
CA SER A 127 -28.22 -18.73 18.42
C SER A 127 -29.49 -19.20 17.71
N ALA A 128 -30.67 -18.79 18.20
CA ALA A 128 -31.89 -18.94 17.43
C ALA A 128 -31.88 -17.93 16.26
N PRO A 129 -32.42 -18.28 15.08
CA PRO A 129 -32.58 -17.31 13.99
C PRO A 129 -33.30 -16.05 14.45
N MET A 130 -32.84 -14.90 13.97
CA MET A 130 -33.33 -13.57 14.32
C MET A 130 -33.27 -13.23 15.81
N ALA A 131 -32.22 -13.67 16.51
CA ALA A 131 -32.01 -13.36 17.93
C ALA A 131 -31.92 -11.84 18.21
N ASP A 132 -31.37 -11.08 17.26
CA ASP A 132 -31.19 -9.62 17.38
C ASP A 132 -32.38 -8.82 16.83
N GLY A 133 -33.35 -9.53 16.25
CA GLY A 133 -34.56 -8.95 15.66
C GLY A 133 -34.35 -8.33 14.27
N TYR A 134 -35.43 -8.19 13.51
CA TYR A 134 -35.37 -7.74 12.11
C TYR A 134 -34.79 -6.34 11.92
N ALA A 135 -35.06 -5.41 12.84
CA ALA A 135 -34.65 -4.02 12.68
C ALA A 135 -33.13 -3.87 12.74
N ALA A 136 -32.46 -4.64 13.61
CA ALA A 136 -31.02 -4.68 13.69
C ALA A 136 -30.41 -5.20 12.37
N ILE A 137 -30.98 -6.28 11.81
CA ILE A 137 -30.49 -6.86 10.56
C ILE A 137 -30.79 -5.98 9.36
N LYS A 138 -31.95 -5.31 9.33
CA LYS A 138 -32.30 -4.39 8.25
C LYS A 138 -31.30 -3.24 8.15
N VAL A 139 -30.97 -2.59 9.27
CA VAL A 139 -29.98 -1.49 9.28
C VAL A 139 -28.62 -1.96 8.79
N GLN A 140 -28.19 -3.16 9.18
CA GLN A 140 -26.93 -3.76 8.73
C GLN A 140 -26.94 -4.12 7.23
N LEU A 141 -28.08 -4.57 6.70
CA LEU A 141 -28.22 -4.82 5.26
C LEU A 141 -28.22 -3.52 4.47
N GLU A 142 -28.92 -2.49 4.96
CA GLU A 142 -28.99 -1.17 4.31
C GLU A 142 -27.63 -0.47 4.29
N SER A 143 -26.76 -0.69 5.27
CA SER A 143 -25.42 -0.10 5.31
C SER A 143 -24.47 -0.63 4.23
N VAL A 144 -24.77 -1.77 3.59
CA VAL A 144 -23.94 -2.35 2.52
C VAL A 144 -24.52 -2.12 1.12
N TYR A 145 -25.66 -1.46 0.97
CA TYR A 145 -26.31 -1.27 -0.35
C TYR A 145 -25.44 -0.51 -1.35
N SER A 146 -24.78 0.56 -0.88
CA SER A 146 -23.86 1.35 -1.71
C SER A 146 -22.73 0.49 -2.26
N CYS A 147 -22.06 -0.30 -1.41
CA CYS A 147 -21.04 -1.26 -1.84
C CYS A 147 -21.60 -2.33 -2.78
N MET A 148 -22.82 -2.81 -2.54
CA MET A 148 -23.46 -3.79 -3.42
C MET A 148 -23.92 -3.20 -4.77
N GLY A 149 -23.74 -1.89 -5.01
CA GLY A 149 -24.13 -1.21 -6.25
C GLY A 149 -25.64 -1.05 -6.41
N ILE A 150 -26.40 -1.05 -5.32
CA ILE A 150 -27.87 -0.94 -5.32
C ILE A 150 -28.31 0.24 -4.45
N THR A 151 -29.47 0.80 -4.78
CA THR A 151 -30.04 1.96 -4.07
C THR A 151 -31.19 1.55 -3.15
N CYS A 152 -31.47 2.36 -2.14
CA CYS A 152 -32.65 2.20 -1.31
C CYS A 152 -33.94 2.17 -2.14
N ALA A 153 -34.01 2.95 -3.21
CA ALA A 153 -35.15 2.97 -4.14
C ALA A 153 -35.31 1.66 -4.91
N GLN A 154 -34.21 1.04 -5.36
CA GLN A 154 -34.23 -0.25 -6.06
C GLN A 154 -34.66 -1.39 -5.14
N VAL A 155 -34.25 -1.37 -3.87
CA VAL A 155 -34.63 -2.39 -2.88
C VAL A 155 -36.07 -2.20 -2.41
N GLY A 156 -36.49 -0.96 -2.12
CA GLY A 156 -37.83 -0.62 -1.63
C GLY A 156 -38.05 -0.99 -0.17
N GLY A 157 -39.33 -1.03 0.24
CA GLY A 157 -39.73 -1.28 1.63
C GLY A 157 -40.82 -2.33 1.74
N LEU A 158 -40.81 -3.16 2.79
CA LEU A 158 -41.73 -4.30 2.89
C LEU A 158 -43.18 -3.83 3.14
N LEU A 159 -44.07 -4.13 2.20
CA LEU A 159 -45.49 -3.78 2.24
C LEU A 159 -46.36 -4.84 2.91
N ASP A 160 -47.40 -4.39 3.61
CA ASP A 160 -48.49 -5.21 4.12
C ASP A 160 -49.62 -5.39 3.10
N ASP A 161 -50.65 -6.18 3.45
CA ASP A 161 -51.79 -6.48 2.58
C ASP A 161 -52.65 -5.24 2.23
N THR A 162 -52.41 -4.09 2.88
CA THR A 162 -53.09 -2.82 2.61
C THR A 162 -52.27 -1.88 1.71
N GLY A 163 -51.04 -2.26 1.37
CA GLY A 163 -50.10 -1.42 0.63
C GLY A 163 -49.39 -0.37 1.49
N ALA A 164 -49.41 -0.51 2.81
CA ALA A 164 -48.61 0.30 3.73
C ALA A 164 -47.31 -0.44 4.11
N TYR A 165 -46.24 0.28 4.43
CA TYR A 165 -45.03 -0.35 4.94
C TYR A 165 -45.28 -0.97 6.32
N TYR A 166 -44.72 -2.15 6.57
CA TYR A 166 -44.55 -2.62 7.93
C TYR A 166 -43.69 -1.63 8.71
N THR A 167 -43.92 -1.54 10.02
CA THR A 167 -43.16 -0.62 10.89
C THR A 167 -41.66 -0.88 10.77
N ASP A 168 -40.88 0.19 10.59
CA ASP A 168 -39.41 0.18 10.41
C ASP A 168 -38.96 -0.51 9.11
N PHE A 169 -39.87 -0.80 8.19
CA PHE A 169 -39.61 -1.39 6.88
C PHE A 169 -39.78 -0.41 5.72
N GLU A 170 -39.92 0.88 6.00
CA GLU A 170 -39.84 1.94 4.99
C GLU A 170 -38.50 1.85 4.24
N PRO A 171 -38.46 2.20 2.93
CA PRO A 171 -37.21 2.32 2.20
C PRO A 171 -36.26 3.26 2.94
N CYS A 172 -34.98 2.90 2.98
CA CYS A 172 -33.95 3.80 3.45
C CYS A 172 -33.83 5.04 2.53
N ASP A 173 -33.09 6.05 2.98
CA ASP A 173 -32.86 7.27 2.20
C ASP A 173 -31.39 7.37 1.83
N ASP A 174 -31.10 7.22 0.54
CA ASP A 174 -29.77 7.36 -0.05
C ASP A 174 -29.14 8.75 0.21
N SER A 175 -29.91 9.74 0.71
CA SER A 175 -29.45 11.11 1.00
C SER A 175 -29.08 11.41 2.47
N THR A 176 -29.22 10.45 3.39
CA THR A 176 -29.08 10.71 4.85
C THR A 176 -27.85 10.14 5.56
N THR A 177 -26.83 9.69 4.82
CA THR A 177 -25.57 9.25 5.43
C THR A 177 -24.68 10.45 5.78
N THR A 178 -24.87 11.01 6.98
CA THR A 178 -23.85 11.82 7.66
C THR A 178 -23.07 10.98 8.66
N THR A 179 -21.74 11.01 8.48
CA THR A 179 -20.60 10.61 9.35
C THR A 179 -20.21 9.13 9.47
N ASP A 180 -18.95 8.91 9.12
CA ASP A 180 -18.01 7.80 9.35
C ASP A 180 -18.19 6.52 8.56
N SER A 181 -17.85 6.59 7.27
CA SER A 181 -16.86 5.74 6.60
C SER A 181 -16.77 6.24 5.16
N ALA A 182 -15.60 6.75 4.78
CA ALA A 182 -15.35 7.23 3.43
C ALA A 182 -15.28 6.03 2.48
N THR A 183 -16.29 5.89 1.62
CA THR A 183 -16.15 5.19 0.32
C THR A 183 -16.94 6.01 -0.68
N ASP A 184 -16.27 7.04 -1.19
CA ASP A 184 -16.75 7.86 -2.28
C ASP A 184 -16.62 7.07 -3.59
N SER A 185 -17.77 6.74 -4.19
CA SER A 185 -17.81 6.26 -5.57
C SER A 185 -17.66 7.45 -6.51
N ALA A 186 -16.44 7.59 -7.05
CA ALA A 186 -16.11 8.31 -8.28
C ALA A 186 -16.82 9.66 -8.49
N THR A 187 -16.49 10.68 -7.68
CA THR A 187 -16.28 12.07 -8.16
C THR A 187 -15.60 13.01 -7.14
N GLY A 188 -15.18 12.54 -5.96
CA GLY A 188 -14.35 13.28 -5.03
C GLY A 188 -12.88 13.23 -5.42
N THR A 189 -12.27 14.40 -5.53
CA THR A 189 -10.82 14.52 -5.63
C THR A 189 -10.25 14.34 -4.23
N TYR A 190 -9.47 13.28 -3.99
CA TYR A 190 -8.66 13.15 -2.78
C TYR A 190 -7.70 14.33 -2.69
N ALA A 191 -7.37 14.77 -1.47
CA ALA A 191 -6.45 15.89 -1.31
C ALA A 191 -5.07 15.51 -1.84
N ASP A 192 -4.44 16.44 -2.58
CA ASP A 192 -3.09 16.19 -3.06
C ASP A 192 -2.13 15.99 -1.88
N ILE A 193 -1.12 15.14 -2.08
CA ILE A 193 0.00 14.95 -1.15
C ILE A 193 1.26 15.35 -1.91
N ALA A 194 1.87 16.47 -1.54
CA ALA A 194 2.99 17.08 -2.25
C ALA A 194 2.78 17.23 -3.77
N GLY A 195 1.54 17.49 -4.20
CA GLY A 195 1.16 17.69 -5.60
C GLY A 195 0.75 16.44 -6.38
N TYR A 196 0.85 15.25 -5.80
CA TYR A 196 0.25 14.02 -6.35
C TYR A 196 -1.20 13.92 -5.91
N THR A 197 -2.12 13.62 -6.83
CA THR A 197 -3.54 13.40 -6.48
C THR A 197 -3.81 11.89 -6.37
N PRO A 198 -4.02 11.34 -5.17
CA PRO A 198 -4.34 9.91 -5.03
C PRO A 198 -5.61 9.53 -5.78
N GLY A 199 -5.67 8.28 -6.25
CA GLY A 199 -6.88 7.64 -6.77
C GLY A 199 -7.71 6.95 -5.68
N SER A 200 -7.20 6.89 -4.45
CA SER A 200 -7.77 6.16 -3.31
C SER A 200 -7.51 6.89 -1.98
N ASP A 201 -8.18 6.46 -0.91
CA ASP A 201 -8.02 7.09 0.42
C ASP A 201 -6.76 6.58 1.13
N VAL A 202 -5.72 7.42 1.15
CA VAL A 202 -4.42 7.09 1.78
C VAL A 202 -4.04 8.09 2.87
N VAL A 203 -5.02 8.79 3.46
CA VAL A 203 -4.76 9.81 4.49
C VAL A 203 -4.04 9.21 5.69
N GLU A 204 -4.57 8.14 6.29
CA GLU A 204 -3.98 7.49 7.46
C GLU A 204 -2.61 6.86 7.15
N HIS A 205 -2.35 6.49 5.89
CA HIS A 205 -1.03 6.02 5.43
C HIS A 205 -0.01 7.17 5.45
N SER A 206 -0.42 8.34 4.97
CA SER A 206 0.44 9.54 4.98
C SER A 206 0.76 10.03 6.39
N GLU A 207 -0.11 9.79 7.37
CA GLU A 207 0.07 10.20 8.77
C GLU A 207 1.13 9.40 9.55
N LEU A 208 1.74 8.38 8.94
CA LEU A 208 2.90 7.68 9.53
C LEU A 208 4.09 8.63 9.77
N ASP A 209 4.18 9.71 9.00
CA ASP A 209 5.23 10.71 9.18
C ASP A 209 5.12 11.49 10.50
N LEU A 210 3.93 11.53 11.10
CA LEU A 210 3.71 12.08 12.43
C LEU A 210 4.37 11.20 13.51
N ASP A 211 4.39 9.88 13.34
CA ASP A 211 5.12 8.99 14.24
C ASP A 211 6.64 9.23 14.15
N VAL A 212 7.16 9.50 12.95
CA VAL A 212 8.57 9.90 12.75
C VAL A 212 8.83 11.30 13.33
N ALA A 213 7.91 12.24 13.17
CA ALA A 213 8.00 13.57 13.80
C ALA A 213 8.00 13.48 15.33
N ASP A 214 7.23 12.55 15.90
CA ASP A 214 7.15 12.29 17.33
C ASP A 214 8.45 11.69 17.88
N MET A 215 9.23 10.96 17.06
CA MET A 215 10.58 10.51 17.42
C MET A 215 11.51 11.70 17.69
N GLU A 216 11.36 12.82 17.01
CA GLU A 216 12.15 14.04 17.24
C GLU A 216 11.53 14.99 18.27
N THR A 217 10.23 15.28 18.14
CA THR A 217 9.57 16.42 18.81
C THR A 217 9.31 16.16 20.29
N ASN A 218 9.03 14.91 20.66
CA ASN A 218 8.70 14.54 22.04
C ASN A 218 9.93 14.10 22.86
N ALA A 219 11.12 14.10 22.25
CA ALA A 219 12.34 13.55 22.84
C ALA A 219 13.47 14.58 22.94
N ASP A 220 14.00 14.78 24.15
CA ASP A 220 15.39 15.23 24.26
C ASP A 220 16.29 14.05 23.91
N LEU A 221 16.55 13.89 22.60
CA LEU A 221 17.28 12.76 22.01
C LEU A 221 18.71 12.61 22.56
N GLU A 222 19.22 13.60 23.30
CA GLU A 222 20.48 13.51 24.05
C GLU A 222 20.30 12.95 25.48
N THR A 223 19.17 12.30 25.76
CA THR A 223 18.89 11.60 27.02
C THR A 223 18.32 10.20 26.81
N GLU A 224 18.55 9.28 27.76
CA GLU A 224 17.92 7.95 27.73
C GLU A 224 16.38 8.01 27.74
N VAL A 225 15.81 9.04 28.40
CA VAL A 225 14.35 9.22 28.44
C VAL A 225 13.83 9.64 27.07
N GLY A 226 14.55 10.53 26.38
CA GLY A 226 14.20 10.93 25.01
C GLY A 226 14.33 9.79 24.02
N LEU A 227 15.43 9.04 24.03
CA LEU A 227 15.56 7.86 23.16
C LEU A 227 14.53 6.77 23.45
N ALA A 228 14.13 6.59 24.72
CA ALA A 228 13.03 5.69 25.05
C ALA A 228 11.70 6.18 24.48
N ALA A 229 11.42 7.50 24.52
CA ALA A 229 10.23 8.07 23.91
C ALA A 229 10.24 7.94 22.38
N ALA A 230 11.40 8.17 21.74
CA ALA A 230 11.58 7.96 20.31
C ALA A 230 11.37 6.48 19.93
N TYR A 231 11.87 5.55 20.74
CA TYR A 231 11.62 4.13 20.54
C TYR A 231 10.13 3.78 20.66
N THR A 232 9.40 4.40 21.60
CA THR A 232 7.94 4.22 21.70
C THR A 232 7.23 4.72 20.45
N ALA A 233 7.54 5.92 19.95
CA ALA A 233 6.96 6.43 18.70
C ALA A 233 7.26 5.49 17.51
N TYR A 234 8.48 4.96 17.43
CA TYR A 234 8.88 4.00 16.40
C TYR A 234 8.15 2.64 16.47
N SER A 235 7.98 2.09 17.68
CA SER A 235 7.51 0.70 17.90
C SER A 235 6.02 0.58 18.15
N GLU A 236 5.40 1.57 18.80
CA GLU A 236 3.98 1.58 19.15
C GLU A 236 3.16 2.49 18.23
N GLY A 237 3.80 3.51 17.62
CA GLY A 237 3.13 4.52 16.80
C GLY A 237 2.06 5.29 17.58
N GLY A 238 1.21 5.99 16.83
CA GLY A 238 0.03 6.65 17.39
C GLY A 238 -0.81 7.41 16.37
N ASN A 239 -0.28 7.62 15.17
CA ASN A 239 -0.89 8.51 14.19
C ASN A 239 -1.39 7.79 12.93
N SER A 240 -0.74 6.72 12.46
CA SER A 240 -1.19 5.98 11.27
C SER A 240 -2.19 4.88 11.63
N GLU A 241 -3.49 5.20 11.56
CA GLU A 241 -4.56 4.24 11.90
C GLU A 241 -4.77 3.16 10.82
N LYS A 242 -5.13 1.96 11.28
CA LYS A 242 -5.78 0.91 10.48
C LYS A 242 -7.15 0.62 11.10
N SER A 243 -7.95 -0.21 10.43
CA SER A 243 -9.31 -0.58 10.88
C SER A 243 -9.42 -1.06 12.34
N THR A 244 -8.37 -1.70 12.89
CA THR A 244 -8.40 -2.25 14.26
C THR A 244 -7.09 -2.08 15.04
N GLU A 245 -6.06 -1.49 14.45
CA GLU A 245 -4.72 -1.36 15.03
C GLU A 245 -4.00 -0.12 14.48
N ILE A 246 -2.87 0.23 15.06
CA ILE A 246 -2.00 1.31 14.56
C ILE A 246 -0.89 0.70 13.71
N ARG A 247 -0.64 1.27 12.53
CA ARG A 247 0.55 0.99 11.72
C ARG A 247 1.75 1.65 12.38
N THR A 248 2.86 0.92 12.47
CA THR A 248 4.08 1.42 13.08
C THR A 248 5.24 1.30 12.11
N VAL A 249 6.23 2.19 12.23
CA VAL A 249 7.45 2.15 11.40
C VAL A 249 8.24 0.86 11.68
N GLN A 250 8.24 0.37 12.93
CA GLN A 250 8.80 -0.94 13.28
C GLN A 250 8.08 -2.11 12.57
N GLY A 251 6.77 -2.01 12.40
CA GLY A 251 5.94 -3.00 11.74
C GLY A 251 6.38 -3.29 10.30
N PHE A 252 6.93 -2.29 9.61
CA PHE A 252 7.45 -2.44 8.25
C PHE A 252 8.55 -3.49 8.17
N SER A 253 9.51 -3.46 9.09
CA SER A 253 10.64 -4.40 9.06
C SER A 253 10.34 -5.72 9.79
N THR A 254 9.61 -5.68 10.90
CA THR A 254 9.28 -6.91 11.65
C THR A 254 8.31 -7.83 10.91
N GLY A 255 7.49 -7.29 10.00
CA GLY A 255 6.62 -8.07 9.11
C GLY A 255 7.25 -8.48 7.78
N ALA A 256 8.51 -8.10 7.51
CA ALA A 256 9.06 -8.16 6.16
C ALA A 256 9.27 -9.59 5.63
N ASP A 257 9.65 -10.55 6.48
CA ASP A 257 9.81 -11.97 6.09
C ASP A 257 8.52 -12.55 5.48
N GLU A 258 7.36 -12.15 6.01
CA GLU A 258 6.06 -12.63 5.54
C GLU A 258 5.58 -11.92 4.28
N LYS A 259 5.88 -10.62 4.15
CA LYS A 259 5.30 -9.74 3.13
C LYS A 259 6.20 -9.48 1.92
N LEU A 260 7.50 -9.26 2.14
CA LEU A 260 8.41 -8.73 1.12
C LEU A 260 9.33 -9.81 0.50
N THR A 261 9.39 -11.00 1.09
CA THR A 261 10.26 -12.08 0.60
C THR A 261 9.96 -12.45 -0.84
N GLY A 262 10.96 -12.34 -1.72
CA GLY A 262 10.84 -12.59 -3.16
C GLY A 262 10.75 -11.32 -4.01
N GLU A 263 10.62 -10.14 -3.39
CA GLU A 263 10.73 -8.86 -4.08
C GLU A 263 12.19 -8.55 -4.43
N ALA A 264 12.43 -8.10 -5.66
CA ALA A 264 13.77 -7.96 -6.19
C ALA A 264 14.66 -6.97 -5.39
N THR A 265 14.07 -5.91 -4.84
CA THR A 265 14.82 -4.95 -4.00
C THR A 265 15.03 -5.52 -2.59
N PHE A 266 13.99 -6.05 -1.95
CA PHE A 266 14.09 -6.57 -0.58
C PHE A 266 15.12 -7.70 -0.47
N ASP A 267 15.11 -8.66 -1.41
CA ASP A 267 16.03 -9.80 -1.42
C ASP A 267 17.51 -9.36 -1.43
N VAL A 268 17.84 -8.22 -2.06
CA VAL A 268 19.20 -7.67 -2.07
C VAL A 268 19.60 -7.15 -0.68
N TRP A 269 18.69 -6.45 0.01
CA TRP A 269 18.95 -5.91 1.35
C TRP A 269 18.99 -7.03 2.40
N GLU A 270 18.05 -7.97 2.34
CA GLU A 270 18.02 -9.15 3.21
C GLU A 270 19.33 -9.94 3.06
N ALA A 271 19.76 -10.22 1.82
CA ALA A 271 20.99 -10.97 1.58
C ALA A 271 22.25 -10.25 2.10
N TYR A 272 22.30 -8.92 1.99
CA TYR A 272 23.44 -8.12 2.45
C TYR A 272 23.53 -8.08 3.98
N TRP A 273 22.40 -7.84 4.67
CA TRP A 273 22.36 -7.72 6.13
C TRP A 273 22.23 -9.07 6.84
N GLY A 274 21.75 -10.09 6.14
CA GLY A 274 21.57 -11.45 6.65
C GLY A 274 20.34 -11.64 7.54
N SER A 275 19.35 -10.74 7.46
CA SER A 275 18.12 -10.82 8.23
C SER A 275 16.96 -10.11 7.50
N PRO A 276 15.74 -10.65 7.50
CA PRO A 276 14.58 -10.00 6.88
C PRO A 276 14.12 -8.76 7.67
N ASP A 277 14.35 -8.71 8.98
CA ASP A 277 14.06 -7.58 9.87
C ASP A 277 15.26 -6.64 10.07
N TYR A 278 16.18 -6.56 9.08
CA TYR A 278 17.44 -5.80 9.21
C TYR A 278 17.25 -4.34 9.61
N ALA A 279 16.20 -3.69 9.10
CA ALA A 279 15.94 -2.28 9.34
C ALA A 279 15.46 -2.02 10.78
N ASP A 280 14.68 -2.94 11.36
CA ASP A 280 14.36 -2.90 12.79
C ASP A 280 15.57 -3.21 13.65
N GLN A 281 16.34 -4.26 13.32
CA GLN A 281 17.54 -4.58 14.09
C GLN A 281 18.50 -3.39 14.20
N PHE A 282 18.68 -2.62 13.12
CA PHE A 282 19.46 -1.38 13.13
C PHE A 282 18.82 -0.31 14.03
N THR A 283 17.57 0.04 13.76
CA THR A 283 16.88 1.16 14.43
C THR A 283 16.65 0.88 15.91
N SER A 284 16.11 -0.29 16.26
CA SER A 284 15.91 -0.73 17.63
C SER A 284 17.22 -0.75 18.41
N ALA A 285 18.31 -1.25 17.81
CA ALA A 285 19.62 -1.27 18.47
C ALA A 285 20.13 0.14 18.75
N ALA A 286 19.97 1.08 17.81
CA ALA A 286 20.37 2.47 17.99
C ALA A 286 19.56 3.16 19.10
N CYS A 287 18.23 3.08 19.04
CA CYS A 287 17.37 3.72 20.04
C CYS A 287 17.64 3.16 21.45
N GLN A 288 17.75 1.84 21.58
CA GLN A 288 17.91 1.16 22.87
C GLN A 288 19.37 1.06 23.35
N GLY A 289 20.35 1.44 22.52
CA GLY A 289 21.77 1.38 22.87
C GLY A 289 22.29 -0.05 23.03
N THR A 290 21.89 -0.95 22.13
CA THR A 290 22.28 -2.36 22.14
C THR A 290 23.07 -2.74 20.89
N GLY A 291 23.59 -3.96 20.82
CA GLY A 291 24.30 -4.46 19.63
C GLY A 291 25.48 -3.58 19.25
N ALA A 292 25.53 -3.12 17.99
CA ALA A 292 26.57 -2.24 17.47
C ALA A 292 26.62 -0.86 18.15
N PHE A 293 25.56 -0.49 18.87
CA PHE A 293 25.43 0.79 19.57
C PHE A 293 25.63 0.66 21.08
N GLU A 294 26.01 -0.51 21.59
CA GLU A 294 26.31 -0.69 23.01
C GLU A 294 27.50 0.20 23.43
N GLY A 295 27.24 1.13 24.35
CA GLY A 295 28.24 2.09 24.82
C GLY A 295 28.55 3.23 23.86
N ALA A 296 27.81 3.38 22.76
CA ALA A 296 27.89 4.54 21.89
C ALA A 296 27.38 5.81 22.60
N GLU A 297 27.92 6.97 22.22
CA GLU A 297 27.45 8.27 22.70
C GLU A 297 25.99 8.51 22.32
N MET A 298 25.28 9.31 23.12
CA MET A 298 23.85 9.53 22.92
C MET A 298 23.54 10.14 21.55
N VAL A 299 24.39 11.08 21.09
CA VAL A 299 24.25 11.70 19.77
C VAL A 299 24.40 10.68 18.64
N THR A 300 25.27 9.68 18.79
CA THR A 300 25.41 8.62 17.80
C THR A 300 24.15 7.77 17.72
N ARG A 301 23.61 7.41 18.90
CA ARG A 301 22.37 6.65 19.01
C ARG A 301 21.17 7.40 18.45
N SER A 302 21.04 8.70 18.73
CA SER A 302 19.94 9.52 18.24
C SER A 302 19.92 9.63 16.72
N GLU A 303 21.07 9.93 16.11
CA GLU A 303 21.16 10.08 14.66
C GLU A 303 20.84 8.76 13.94
N CYS A 304 21.33 7.63 14.45
CA CYS A 304 21.05 6.31 13.85
C CYS A 304 19.63 5.81 14.15
N CYS A 305 19.05 6.12 15.31
CA CYS A 305 17.67 5.76 15.67
C CYS A 305 16.69 6.42 14.69
N LEU A 306 16.78 7.74 14.53
CA LEU A 306 15.87 8.48 13.65
C LEU A 306 16.08 8.12 12.18
N LYS A 307 17.32 8.20 11.69
CA LYS A 307 17.60 7.99 10.26
C LYS A 307 17.46 6.52 9.86
N GLY A 308 17.60 5.58 10.78
CA GLY A 308 17.25 4.18 10.56
C GLY A 308 15.75 4.00 10.29
N ALA A 309 14.90 4.69 11.06
CA ALA A 309 13.46 4.73 10.79
C ALA A 309 13.16 5.35 9.42
N GLN A 310 13.70 6.54 9.14
CA GLN A 310 13.42 7.30 7.90
C GLN A 310 13.97 6.64 6.63
N TYR A 311 15.19 6.10 6.67
CA TYR A 311 15.92 5.77 5.43
C TYR A 311 16.12 4.27 5.20
N GLN A 312 15.89 3.43 6.21
CA GLN A 312 15.87 1.97 6.03
C GLN A 312 14.45 1.41 6.11
N ASN A 313 13.69 1.75 7.15
CA ASN A 313 12.36 1.17 7.35
C ASN A 313 11.35 1.73 6.33
N VAL A 314 11.25 3.04 6.21
CA VAL A 314 10.34 3.68 5.23
C VAL A 314 10.76 3.37 3.80
N TRP A 315 12.05 3.47 3.46
CA TRP A 315 12.58 3.10 2.13
C TRP A 315 12.09 1.71 1.69
N MET A 316 12.37 0.71 2.52
CA MET A 316 12.04 -0.68 2.23
C MET A 316 10.54 -0.87 2.01
N TYR A 317 9.71 -0.19 2.79
CA TYR A 317 8.26 -0.34 2.69
C TYR A 317 7.66 0.44 1.52
N VAL A 318 8.19 1.61 1.16
CA VAL A 318 7.79 2.29 -0.08
C VAL A 318 8.09 1.41 -1.29
N THR A 319 9.22 0.70 -1.30
CA THR A 319 9.52 -0.24 -2.39
C THR A 319 8.58 -1.45 -2.41
N HIS A 320 8.12 -1.92 -1.24
CA HIS A 320 7.12 -2.98 -1.12
C HIS A 320 5.80 -2.56 -1.76
N GLU A 321 5.25 -1.40 -1.38
CA GLU A 321 3.96 -0.90 -1.91
C GLU A 321 3.96 -0.78 -3.44
N LEU A 322 5.10 -0.39 -4.03
CA LEU A 322 5.26 -0.37 -5.49
C LEU A 322 5.20 -1.77 -6.11
N TYR A 323 5.86 -2.76 -5.51
CA TYR A 323 5.82 -4.14 -5.99
C TYR A 323 4.46 -4.79 -5.78
N ASP A 324 3.84 -4.56 -4.63
CA ASP A 324 2.51 -5.04 -4.27
C ASP A 324 1.46 -4.50 -5.25
N ALA A 325 1.57 -3.22 -5.64
CA ALA A 325 0.72 -2.62 -6.66
C ALA A 325 0.74 -3.37 -8.01
N VAL A 326 1.92 -3.86 -8.42
CA VAL A 326 2.07 -4.65 -9.64
C VAL A 326 1.60 -6.09 -9.43
N GLU A 327 1.90 -6.72 -8.29
CA GLU A 327 1.43 -8.06 -7.96
C GLU A 327 -0.11 -8.11 -7.96
N ASP A 328 -0.77 -7.12 -7.34
CA ASP A 328 -2.23 -6.98 -7.34
C ASP A 328 -2.80 -6.78 -8.76
N CYS A 329 -2.11 -5.97 -9.57
CA CYS A 329 -2.47 -5.81 -10.99
C CYS A 329 -2.38 -7.14 -11.76
N GLU A 330 -1.34 -7.95 -11.51
CA GLU A 330 -1.14 -9.25 -12.14
C GLU A 330 -2.11 -10.33 -11.66
N ILE A 331 -2.39 -10.39 -10.34
CA ILE A 331 -3.36 -11.31 -9.73
C ILE A 331 -4.77 -10.99 -10.23
N GLY A 332 -5.09 -9.70 -10.44
CA GLY A 332 -6.30 -9.24 -11.14
C GLY A 332 -6.38 -9.68 -12.61
N GLY A 333 -5.31 -10.26 -13.16
CA GLY A 333 -5.23 -10.77 -14.53
C GLY A 333 -4.95 -9.70 -15.58
N GLY A 334 -4.40 -8.54 -15.20
CA GLY A 334 -4.23 -7.38 -16.09
C GLY A 334 -5.55 -6.72 -16.50
N CYS A 335 -6.69 -7.26 -16.06
CA CYS A 335 -7.93 -6.51 -15.95
C CYS A 335 -7.88 -5.84 -14.59
N VAL A 336 -7.80 -4.52 -14.57
CA VAL A 336 -7.85 -3.83 -13.30
C VAL A 336 -9.15 -4.17 -12.59
N LYS A 337 -9.10 -4.30 -11.27
CA LYS A 337 -10.29 -4.13 -10.44
C LYS A 337 -10.93 -2.74 -10.59
N VAL A 338 -10.45 -1.86 -11.49
CA VAL A 338 -11.19 -0.69 -12.02
C VAL A 338 -12.55 -1.12 -12.59
N ALA A 339 -12.70 -2.35 -13.08
CA ALA A 339 -14.00 -2.84 -13.57
C ALA A 339 -15.06 -3.02 -12.46
N GLU A 340 -14.67 -3.07 -11.17
CA GLU A 340 -15.61 -3.11 -10.04
C GLU A 340 -15.78 -1.73 -9.36
N GLY A 341 -15.15 -0.68 -9.90
CA GLY A 341 -15.28 0.69 -9.39
C GLY A 341 -14.62 0.96 -8.04
N ASP A 342 -13.91 -0.02 -7.48
CA ASP A 342 -13.25 0.10 -6.17
C ASP A 342 -11.75 0.33 -6.32
N LEU A 343 -11.35 1.59 -6.46
CA LEU A 343 -9.95 2.03 -6.35
C LEU A 343 -9.48 2.06 -4.88
N SER A 344 -10.39 1.89 -3.92
CA SER A 344 -10.15 1.96 -2.47
C SER A 344 -9.96 0.60 -1.80
N ALA A 345 -10.03 -0.52 -2.54
CA ALA A 345 -9.74 -1.82 -1.99
C ALA A 345 -8.24 -1.94 -1.66
N ASN A 346 -7.93 -2.36 -0.43
CA ASN A 346 -6.55 -2.65 0.02
C ASN A 346 -5.80 -3.70 -0.83
N ASP A 347 -6.46 -4.35 -1.79
CA ASP A 347 -5.87 -5.31 -2.74
C ASP A 347 -6.05 -4.86 -4.22
N GLY A 348 -6.24 -3.55 -4.41
CA GLY A 348 -6.28 -2.90 -5.71
C GLY A 348 -4.91 -2.30 -6.00
N GLY A 349 -4.29 -2.69 -7.11
CA GLY A 349 -2.99 -2.14 -7.52
C GLY A 349 -2.85 -0.60 -7.41
N PRO A 350 -3.86 0.21 -7.80
CA PRO A 350 -3.83 1.66 -7.61
C PRO A 350 -3.81 2.13 -6.14
N HIS A 351 -4.37 1.39 -5.19
CA HIS A 351 -4.35 1.73 -3.77
C HIS A 351 -2.94 1.56 -3.18
N ALA A 352 -2.33 0.39 -3.36
CA ALA A 352 -0.93 0.17 -2.95
C ALA A 352 0.02 1.18 -3.61
N TRP A 353 -0.23 1.55 -4.87
CA TRP A 353 0.55 2.60 -5.54
C TRP A 353 0.43 3.98 -4.86
N ASP A 354 -0.78 4.35 -4.42
CA ASP A 354 -1.02 5.57 -3.66
C ASP A 354 -0.43 5.49 -2.24
N GLU A 355 -0.49 4.32 -1.58
CA GLU A 355 0.16 4.08 -0.28
C GLU A 355 1.67 4.33 -0.38
N GLY A 356 2.30 3.86 -1.46
CA GLY A 356 3.71 4.09 -1.75
C GLY A 356 4.08 5.58 -1.78
N TRP A 357 3.27 6.42 -2.44
CA TRP A 357 3.49 7.88 -2.43
C TRP A 357 3.27 8.45 -1.03
N ALA A 358 2.17 8.06 -0.37
CA ALA A 358 1.83 8.54 0.98
C ALA A 358 2.96 8.27 1.99
N PHE A 359 3.60 7.10 1.95
CA PHE A 359 4.76 6.79 2.80
C PHE A 359 6.05 7.47 2.33
N TYR A 360 6.24 7.69 1.03
CA TYR A 360 7.39 8.43 0.50
C TYR A 360 7.39 9.90 0.92
N THR A 361 6.20 10.52 0.97
CA THR A 361 6.03 11.95 1.22
C THR A 361 5.69 12.30 2.67
N GLY A 362 4.67 11.66 3.23
CA GLY A 362 4.07 12.03 4.52
C GLY A 362 3.05 13.16 4.44
N SER A 363 2.18 13.22 5.44
CA SER A 363 1.10 14.20 5.61
C SER A 363 1.60 15.63 5.87
N LEU A 364 2.76 15.78 6.52
CA LEU A 364 3.33 17.06 6.93
C LEU A 364 3.82 17.90 5.75
N GLU A 365 4.07 17.31 4.58
CA GLU A 365 4.40 18.05 3.37
C GLU A 365 3.22 18.89 2.85
N GLY A 366 1.99 18.56 3.26
CA GLY A 366 0.79 19.22 2.77
C GLY A 366 0.57 18.96 1.27
N THR A 367 -0.23 19.82 0.64
CA THR A 367 -0.81 19.51 -0.68
C THR A 367 -0.03 20.09 -1.87
N ALA A 368 0.91 21.01 -1.64
CA ALA A 368 1.58 21.71 -2.73
C ALA A 368 2.82 20.96 -3.23
N VAL A 369 3.09 21.02 -4.54
CA VAL A 369 4.37 20.60 -5.11
C VAL A 369 5.52 21.34 -4.41
N GLY A 370 6.57 20.61 -4.04
CA GLY A 370 7.68 21.12 -3.22
C GLY A 370 7.46 21.00 -1.72
N GLY A 371 6.26 20.61 -1.30
CA GLY A 371 5.93 20.41 0.11
C GLY A 371 5.88 21.69 0.93
N SER A 372 5.79 21.52 2.24
CA SER A 372 5.73 22.60 3.23
C SER A 372 7.12 22.95 3.78
N GLY A 373 8.06 22.01 3.65
CA GLY A 373 9.36 22.02 4.31
C GLY A 373 9.37 21.36 5.70
N ASP A 374 8.21 20.97 6.21
CA ASP A 374 8.05 20.33 7.54
C ASP A 374 8.04 18.78 7.47
N GLY A 375 8.13 18.20 6.27
CA GLY A 375 8.10 16.76 6.06
C GLY A 375 9.25 15.98 6.71
N GLN A 376 8.96 14.72 7.00
CA GLN A 376 9.84 13.81 7.76
C GLN A 376 10.34 12.60 6.95
N MET A 377 9.84 12.42 5.72
CA MET A 377 10.12 11.24 4.90
C MET A 377 11.12 11.54 3.76
N LEU A 378 11.22 10.62 2.80
CA LEU A 378 12.19 10.66 1.70
C LEU A 378 11.97 11.84 0.75
N TYR A 379 10.72 12.27 0.54
CA TYR A 379 10.41 13.50 -0.22
C TYR A 379 11.09 14.73 0.40
N ALA A 380 10.93 14.92 1.71
CA ALA A 380 11.56 16.00 2.47
C ALA A 380 13.08 15.95 2.41
N LEU A 381 13.64 14.72 2.42
CA LEU A 381 15.08 14.52 2.26
C LEU A 381 15.53 15.02 0.88
N ALA A 382 14.80 14.71 -0.19
CA ALA A 382 15.14 15.16 -1.54
C ALA A 382 15.06 16.67 -1.70
N GLU A 383 14.06 17.35 -1.13
CA GLU A 383 14.01 18.82 -1.08
C GLU A 383 15.24 19.38 -0.35
N LYS A 384 15.58 18.84 0.83
CA LYS A 384 16.75 19.28 1.61
C LYS A 384 18.08 19.03 0.89
N ARG A 385 18.21 17.93 0.14
CA ARG A 385 19.45 17.59 -0.56
C ARG A 385 19.60 18.36 -1.86
N CYS A 386 18.52 18.69 -2.56
CA CYS A 386 18.64 19.44 -3.82
C CYS A 386 19.37 20.77 -3.61
N GLU A 387 19.07 21.48 -2.52
CA GLU A 387 19.70 22.77 -2.18
C GLU A 387 21.20 22.60 -1.92
N ASN A 388 21.59 21.45 -1.35
CA ASN A 388 22.98 21.16 -1.03
C ASN A 388 23.78 20.72 -2.26
N PHE A 389 23.13 20.16 -3.28
CA PHE A 389 23.78 19.55 -4.43
C PHE A 389 23.63 20.34 -5.73
N GLY A 390 22.87 21.43 -5.69
CA GLY A 390 22.57 22.23 -6.89
C GLY A 390 21.72 21.45 -7.88
N THR A 391 20.70 20.74 -7.38
CA THR A 391 19.79 19.91 -8.20
C THR A 391 18.32 20.24 -7.94
N CYS A 392 18.02 21.48 -7.51
CA CYS A 392 16.65 21.99 -7.45
C CYS A 392 16.22 22.54 -8.82
N THR A 393 14.92 22.71 -9.00
CA THR A 393 14.26 23.23 -10.20
C THR A 393 13.15 24.20 -9.82
N GLY A 394 12.63 24.95 -10.80
CA GLY A 394 11.38 25.70 -10.61
C GLY A 394 11.50 27.05 -9.92
N ASP A 395 12.71 27.59 -9.74
CA ASP A 395 12.85 28.97 -9.28
C ASP A 395 12.76 30.00 -10.42
N SER A 396 12.45 31.24 -10.03
CA SER A 396 12.32 32.38 -10.95
C SER A 396 13.65 33.08 -11.24
N ASP A 397 14.76 32.65 -10.65
CA ASP A 397 16.08 33.25 -10.83
C ASP A 397 17.02 32.42 -11.74
N GLY A 398 16.59 31.20 -12.09
CA GLY A 398 17.29 30.27 -12.98
C GLY A 398 18.45 29.55 -12.30
N SER A 399 18.46 29.47 -10.97
CA SER A 399 19.45 28.70 -10.22
C SER A 399 18.97 27.28 -9.98
N ASP A 400 19.89 26.31 -10.02
CA ASP A 400 19.58 24.94 -9.62
C ASP A 400 19.73 24.76 -8.09
N ALA A 401 19.80 25.85 -7.32
CA ALA A 401 20.11 25.83 -5.88
C ALA A 401 18.89 26.15 -4.99
N THR A 402 17.77 26.59 -5.57
CA THR A 402 16.53 26.85 -4.83
C THR A 402 15.31 26.34 -5.61
N GLY A 403 14.20 26.14 -4.92
CA GLY A 403 12.96 25.65 -5.52
C GLY A 403 12.64 24.20 -5.14
N VAL A 404 12.07 23.45 -6.08
CA VAL A 404 11.60 22.07 -5.89
C VAL A 404 12.69 21.10 -6.35
N SER A 405 12.93 20.03 -5.61
CA SER A 405 13.87 18.98 -6.03
C SER A 405 13.58 18.47 -7.45
N ALA A 406 14.60 18.44 -8.31
CA ALA A 406 14.50 17.83 -9.65
C ALA A 406 14.03 16.38 -9.55
N ILE A 407 14.53 15.65 -8.54
CA ILE A 407 14.20 14.25 -8.29
C ILE A 407 12.74 14.10 -7.90
N ASN A 408 12.21 14.94 -7.00
CA ASN A 408 10.80 14.86 -6.63
C ASN A 408 9.89 15.23 -7.81
N SER A 409 10.32 16.16 -8.67
CA SER A 409 9.57 16.51 -9.88
C SER A 409 9.51 15.35 -10.87
N GLU A 410 10.64 14.69 -11.12
CA GLU A 410 10.72 13.51 -12.00
C GLU A 410 9.96 12.30 -11.41
N LEU A 411 10.07 12.07 -10.10
CA LEU A 411 9.31 11.04 -9.40
C LEU A 411 7.81 11.29 -9.44
N LEU A 412 7.34 12.53 -9.32
CA LEU A 412 5.92 12.86 -9.42
C LEU A 412 5.35 12.50 -10.80
N ASP A 413 6.07 12.84 -11.88
CA ASP A 413 5.69 12.48 -13.24
C ASP A 413 5.63 10.94 -13.41
N LEU A 414 6.63 10.22 -12.89
CA LEU A 414 6.66 8.75 -12.93
C LEU A 414 5.56 8.13 -12.07
N TRP A 415 5.22 8.72 -10.91
CA TRP A 415 4.14 8.23 -10.07
C TRP A 415 2.78 8.37 -10.76
N GLU A 416 2.54 9.47 -11.45
CA GLU A 416 1.34 9.66 -12.27
C GLU A 416 1.29 8.69 -13.45
N ASP A 417 2.42 8.45 -14.13
CA ASP A 417 2.52 7.49 -15.23
C ASP A 417 2.27 6.05 -14.76
N GLY A 418 2.83 5.63 -13.62
CA GLY A 418 2.60 4.31 -13.06
C GLY A 418 1.16 4.11 -12.59
N LYS A 419 0.56 5.10 -11.93
CA LYS A 419 -0.89 5.09 -11.61
C LYS A 419 -1.73 4.94 -12.88
N ALA A 420 -1.43 5.71 -13.93
CA ALA A 420 -2.14 5.61 -15.20
C ALA A 420 -2.02 4.23 -15.85
N ASN A 421 -0.83 3.61 -15.79
CA ASN A 421 -0.60 2.25 -16.27
C ASN A 421 -1.42 1.22 -15.45
N LEU A 422 -1.44 1.34 -14.12
CA LEU A 422 -2.21 0.46 -13.24
C LEU A 422 -3.72 0.59 -13.49
N LEU A 423 -4.23 1.82 -13.63
CA LEU A 423 -5.62 2.09 -14.01
C LEU A 423 -5.98 1.58 -15.41
N ALA A 424 -4.99 1.39 -16.28
CA ALA A 424 -5.17 0.81 -17.61
C ALA A 424 -4.93 -0.71 -17.66
N GLY A 425 -4.58 -1.36 -16.54
CA GLY A 425 -4.27 -2.81 -16.48
C GLY A 425 -2.94 -3.17 -17.13
N GLN A 426 -2.09 -2.17 -17.32
CA GLN A 426 -0.80 -2.27 -17.98
C GLN A 426 0.29 -2.63 -16.97
N CYS A 427 0.15 -3.76 -16.27
CA CYS A 427 1.02 -4.14 -15.15
C CYS A 427 2.50 -4.20 -15.54
N THR A 428 2.83 -4.70 -16.74
CA THR A 428 4.22 -4.69 -17.25
C THR A 428 4.76 -3.28 -17.48
N GLN A 429 3.91 -2.32 -17.88
CA GLN A 429 4.32 -0.92 -18.03
C GLN A 429 4.49 -0.27 -16.67
N ALA A 430 3.59 -0.52 -15.71
CA ALA A 430 3.74 -0.07 -14.32
C ALA A 430 5.03 -0.61 -13.70
N SER A 431 5.33 -1.89 -13.90
CA SER A 431 6.60 -2.51 -13.48
C SER A 431 7.83 -1.83 -14.11
N ALA A 432 7.77 -1.44 -15.39
CA ALA A 432 8.86 -0.71 -16.02
C ALA A 432 9.03 0.72 -15.45
N VAL A 433 7.94 1.36 -15.03
CA VAL A 433 8.00 2.66 -14.33
C VAL A 433 8.68 2.51 -12.96
N ILE A 434 8.46 1.42 -12.24
CA ILE A 434 9.17 1.13 -10.98
C ILE A 434 10.69 1.05 -11.20
N ASP A 435 11.14 0.45 -12.31
CA ASP A 435 12.56 0.40 -12.66
C ASP A 435 13.19 1.79 -12.86
N GLU A 436 12.39 2.81 -13.19
CA GLU A 436 12.81 4.23 -13.29
C GLU A 436 12.71 4.96 -11.93
N ILE A 437 11.69 4.64 -11.13
CA ILE A 437 11.46 5.23 -9.80
C ILE A 437 12.57 4.85 -8.79
N LEU A 438 12.93 3.57 -8.70
CA LEU A 438 13.83 3.10 -7.63
C LEU A 438 15.22 3.78 -7.66
N PRO A 439 15.89 3.94 -8.83
CA PRO A 439 17.14 4.71 -8.93
C PRO A 439 16.99 6.16 -8.42
N LEU A 440 15.90 6.83 -8.78
CA LEU A 440 15.66 8.22 -8.42
C LEU A 440 15.43 8.41 -6.92
N MET A 441 14.65 7.53 -6.30
CA MET A 441 14.47 7.54 -4.84
C MET A 441 15.84 7.40 -4.12
N ALA A 442 16.80 6.66 -4.68
CA ALA A 442 18.12 6.45 -4.05
C ALA A 442 19.03 7.70 -4.11
N VAL A 443 18.80 8.62 -5.05
CA VAL A 443 19.60 9.85 -5.22
C VAL A 443 19.73 10.65 -3.92
N PRO A 444 18.64 11.03 -3.21
CA PRO A 444 18.75 11.77 -1.95
C PRO A 444 19.51 11.02 -0.85
N LEU A 445 19.47 9.68 -0.83
CA LEU A 445 20.27 8.88 0.10
C LEU A 445 21.77 8.95 -0.24
N ILE A 446 22.11 8.89 -1.53
CA ILE A 446 23.49 9.04 -2.02
C ILE A 446 24.01 10.45 -1.76
N GLN A 447 23.18 11.48 -1.98
CA GLN A 447 23.50 12.87 -1.67
C GLN A 447 23.75 13.05 -0.15
N GLY A 448 22.91 12.44 0.69
CA GLY A 448 23.13 12.37 2.13
C GLY A 448 24.47 11.73 2.49
N LEU A 449 24.72 10.52 1.97
CA LEU A 449 25.99 9.81 2.14
C LEU A 449 27.19 10.68 1.72
N LEU A 450 27.17 11.25 0.53
CA LEU A 450 28.22 12.14 0.02
C LEU A 450 28.45 13.35 0.91
N ARG A 451 27.39 14.03 1.35
CA ARG A 451 27.52 15.18 2.26
C ARG A 451 28.24 14.79 3.53
N TYR A 452 27.89 13.64 4.11
CA TYR A 452 28.52 13.18 5.34
C TYR A 452 29.90 12.58 5.14
N THR A 453 30.28 12.13 3.94
CA THR A 453 31.69 11.82 3.66
C THR A 453 32.57 13.07 3.81
N TYR A 454 32.07 14.26 3.43
CA TYR A 454 32.78 15.52 3.62
C TYR A 454 32.78 15.97 5.09
N LEU A 455 31.61 15.99 5.74
CA LEU A 455 31.47 16.50 7.10
C LEU A 455 32.18 15.62 8.14
N ALA A 456 32.13 14.29 7.97
CA ALA A 456 32.77 13.36 8.89
C ALA A 456 34.29 13.21 8.67
N ASP A 457 34.82 13.68 7.54
CA ASP A 457 36.26 13.61 7.26
C ASP A 457 37.03 14.53 8.24
N PRO A 458 37.85 13.97 9.13
CA PRO A 458 38.51 14.72 10.19
C PRO A 458 39.60 15.68 9.68
N ALA A 459 40.01 15.58 8.42
CA ALA A 459 41.02 16.46 7.83
C ALA A 459 40.43 17.77 7.31
N ILE A 460 39.14 17.81 6.99
CA ILE A 460 38.50 18.91 6.25
C ILE A 460 37.13 19.33 6.79
N GLY A 461 36.33 18.38 7.29
CA GLY A 461 35.00 18.59 7.84
C GLY A 461 35.01 18.97 9.32
N THR A 462 33.83 18.93 9.94
CA THR A 462 33.67 19.12 11.38
C THR A 462 34.15 17.89 12.16
N GLY A 463 33.97 16.70 11.57
CA GLY A 463 34.25 15.41 12.20
C GLY A 463 33.46 15.19 13.49
N GLY A 464 33.73 14.07 14.16
CA GLY A 464 33.12 13.76 15.46
C GLY A 464 31.94 12.79 15.36
N ASP A 465 31.37 12.48 16.52
CA ASP A 465 30.47 11.34 16.70
C ASP A 465 29.11 11.54 16.01
N LYS A 466 28.66 12.80 15.88
CA LYS A 466 27.41 13.14 15.17
C LYS A 466 27.56 12.90 13.68
N GLU A 467 28.56 13.51 13.05
CA GLU A 467 28.81 13.41 11.62
C GLU A 467 29.13 11.97 11.19
N ALA A 468 29.88 11.24 12.02
CA ALA A 468 30.14 9.81 11.80
C ALA A 468 28.86 8.96 11.89
N ALA A 469 27.92 9.31 12.79
CA ALA A 469 26.66 8.60 12.92
C ALA A 469 25.72 8.86 11.74
N GLU A 470 25.60 10.12 11.30
CA GLU A 470 24.81 10.44 10.10
C GLU A 470 25.43 9.79 8.85
N LEU A 471 26.77 9.79 8.73
CA LEU A 471 27.48 9.07 7.67
C LEU A 471 27.09 7.59 7.64
N TRP A 472 27.12 6.92 8.80
CA TRP A 472 26.77 5.52 8.90
C TRP A 472 25.31 5.26 8.58
N ALA A 473 24.38 6.08 9.07
CA ALA A 473 22.96 5.90 8.84
C ALA A 473 22.59 5.98 7.35
N PHE A 474 23.13 6.96 6.62
CA PHE A 474 22.95 7.04 5.16
C PHE A 474 23.63 5.87 4.43
N SER A 475 24.85 5.51 4.84
CA SER A 475 25.59 4.40 4.25
C SER A 475 24.84 3.07 4.41
N ALA A 476 24.34 2.77 5.62
CA ALA A 476 23.59 1.55 5.91
C ALA A 476 22.33 1.40 5.06
N ALA A 477 21.65 2.50 4.73
CA ALA A 477 20.46 2.47 3.87
C ALA A 477 20.76 2.01 2.43
N ILE A 478 21.93 2.34 1.87
CA ILE A 478 22.21 2.16 0.43
C ILE A 478 23.36 1.20 0.12
N LEU A 479 24.15 0.80 1.12
CA LEU A 479 25.24 -0.17 1.00
C LEU A 479 24.86 -1.47 0.30
N PRO A 480 23.67 -2.07 0.53
CA PRO A 480 23.26 -3.27 -0.20
C PRO A 480 23.27 -3.09 -1.72
N TRP A 481 22.74 -1.97 -2.21
CA TRP A 481 22.74 -1.66 -3.65
C TRP A 481 24.16 -1.38 -4.17
N ILE A 482 24.95 -0.59 -3.45
CA ILE A 482 26.35 -0.31 -3.81
C ILE A 482 27.12 -1.61 -3.94
N SER A 483 26.98 -2.53 -2.98
CA SER A 483 27.66 -3.82 -2.99
C SER A 483 27.12 -4.78 -4.06
N ALA A 484 25.84 -4.68 -4.42
CA ALA A 484 25.27 -5.44 -5.53
C ALA A 484 25.84 -4.98 -6.88
N CYS A 485 26.14 -3.68 -7.03
CA CYS A 485 26.80 -3.13 -8.20
C CYS A 485 28.30 -3.46 -8.27
N ASP A 486 29.03 -3.24 -7.18
CA ASP A 486 30.44 -3.63 -7.07
C ASP A 486 30.78 -3.95 -5.60
N PRO A 487 31.03 -5.24 -5.26
CA PRO A 487 31.39 -5.64 -3.90
C PRO A 487 32.66 -4.99 -3.34
N ALA A 488 33.62 -4.62 -4.19
CA ALA A 488 34.85 -3.95 -3.76
C ALA A 488 34.57 -2.49 -3.39
N VAL A 489 33.71 -1.81 -4.15
CA VAL A 489 33.20 -0.46 -3.81
C VAL A 489 32.41 -0.53 -2.51
N GLY A 490 31.50 -1.49 -2.37
CA GLY A 490 30.73 -1.70 -1.13
C GLY A 490 31.62 -1.91 0.10
N THR A 491 32.70 -2.70 -0.04
CA THR A 491 33.70 -2.88 1.02
C THR A 491 34.41 -1.57 1.36
N ALA A 492 34.88 -0.82 0.35
CA ALA A 492 35.59 0.43 0.57
C ALA A 492 34.71 1.49 1.26
N VAL A 493 33.44 1.59 0.86
CA VAL A 493 32.45 2.47 1.51
C VAL A 493 32.23 2.01 2.95
N ARG A 494 31.91 0.74 3.19
CA ARG A 494 31.66 0.20 4.53
C ARG A 494 32.85 0.45 5.48
N ASP A 495 34.07 0.12 5.05
CA ASP A 495 35.30 0.31 5.84
C ASP A 495 35.51 1.77 6.26
N ASN A 496 34.97 2.74 5.51
CA ASN A 496 35.07 4.17 5.80
C ASN A 496 33.84 4.76 6.52
N THR A 497 32.72 4.04 6.58
CA THR A 497 31.46 4.59 7.14
C THR A 497 30.94 3.85 8.37
N GLU A 498 31.28 2.57 8.55
CA GLU A 498 30.71 1.74 9.62
C GLU A 498 31.21 2.16 11.00
N LEU A 499 30.26 2.45 11.91
CA LEU A 499 30.57 2.75 13.30
C LEU A 499 31.14 1.52 14.00
N GLY A 500 32.23 1.73 14.75
CA GLY A 500 32.91 0.62 15.44
C GLY A 500 33.60 -0.38 14.50
N GLY A 501 33.72 -0.05 13.21
CA GLY A 501 34.43 -0.83 12.21
C GLY A 501 35.95 -0.91 12.45
N ALA A 502 36.65 -1.60 11.56
CA ALA A 502 38.10 -1.82 11.68
C ALA A 502 38.93 -0.53 11.54
N SER A 503 38.37 0.47 10.87
CA SER A 503 38.98 1.77 10.58
C SER A 503 38.16 2.90 11.21
N ALA A 504 38.82 4.04 11.47
CA ALA A 504 38.09 5.25 11.83
C ALA A 504 37.26 5.74 10.63
N PRO A 505 36.09 6.38 10.87
CA PRO A 505 35.31 6.97 9.80
C PRO A 505 36.15 7.88 8.90
N MET A 506 35.95 7.77 7.59
CA MET A 506 36.64 8.53 6.55
C MET A 506 38.17 8.45 6.59
N ALA A 507 38.74 7.31 6.99
CA ALA A 507 40.19 7.08 7.01
C ALA A 507 40.88 7.30 5.65
N ASP A 508 40.21 6.99 4.55
CA ASP A 508 40.73 7.18 3.18
C ASP A 508 40.44 8.57 2.60
N GLY A 509 39.63 9.37 3.31
CA GLY A 509 39.23 10.73 2.94
C GLY A 509 38.09 10.81 1.93
N TYR A 510 37.35 11.91 1.96
CA TYR A 510 36.11 12.09 1.19
C TYR A 510 36.29 11.93 -0.32
N ALA A 511 37.39 12.42 -0.88
CA ALA A 511 37.61 12.41 -2.33
C ALA A 511 37.77 10.98 -2.87
N ALA A 512 38.37 10.08 -2.08
CA ALA A 512 38.49 8.67 -2.46
C ALA A 512 37.11 8.01 -2.47
N ILE A 513 36.32 8.21 -1.40
CA ILE A 513 34.99 7.59 -1.27
C ILE A 513 33.99 8.16 -2.25
N LYS A 514 34.03 9.47 -2.54
CA LYS A 514 33.25 10.07 -3.64
C LYS A 514 33.54 9.38 -4.96
N GLY A 515 34.81 9.20 -5.32
CA GLY A 515 35.18 8.51 -6.57
C GLY A 515 34.73 7.05 -6.63
N GLN A 516 34.69 6.36 -5.48
CA GLN A 516 34.13 5.00 -5.37
C GLN A 516 32.61 5.01 -5.62
N LEU A 517 31.87 5.93 -4.99
CA LEU A 517 30.42 6.08 -5.18
C LEU A 517 30.05 6.43 -6.63
N GLU A 518 30.75 7.41 -7.22
CA GLU A 518 30.52 7.81 -8.62
C GLU A 518 30.75 6.67 -9.62
N SER A 519 31.62 5.71 -9.29
CA SER A 519 31.93 4.58 -10.18
C SER A 519 30.77 3.59 -10.35
N VAL A 520 29.81 3.56 -9.41
CA VAL A 520 28.65 2.65 -9.45
C VAL A 520 27.36 3.29 -9.95
N TYR A 521 27.32 4.61 -10.20
CA TYR A 521 26.10 5.32 -10.63
C TYR A 521 25.44 4.72 -11.86
N SER A 522 26.25 4.37 -12.87
CA SER A 522 25.74 3.73 -14.09
C SER A 522 25.07 2.37 -13.84
N CYS A 523 25.53 1.59 -12.87
CA CYS A 523 24.90 0.35 -12.46
C CYS A 523 23.62 0.60 -11.64
N MET A 524 23.61 1.66 -10.83
CA MET A 524 22.44 2.07 -10.05
C MET A 524 21.35 2.73 -10.90
N GLY A 525 21.62 3.02 -12.18
CA GLY A 525 20.66 3.65 -13.09
C GLY A 525 20.53 5.16 -12.95
N ILE A 526 21.49 5.82 -12.29
CA ILE A 526 21.49 7.27 -12.07
C ILE A 526 22.66 7.95 -12.79
N THR A 527 22.51 9.25 -13.03
CA THR A 527 23.50 10.08 -13.71
C THR A 527 24.23 11.01 -12.75
N CYS A 528 25.42 11.46 -13.15
CA CYS A 528 26.16 12.49 -12.42
C CYS A 528 25.35 13.79 -12.27
N ALA A 529 24.53 14.14 -13.26
CA ALA A 529 23.69 15.33 -13.23
C ALA A 529 22.55 15.22 -12.20
N GLN A 530 21.92 14.05 -12.08
CA GLN A 530 20.88 13.79 -11.07
C GLN A 530 21.43 13.87 -9.64
N VAL A 531 22.66 13.40 -9.41
CA VAL A 531 23.29 13.49 -8.08
C VAL A 531 23.82 14.89 -7.77
N GLY A 532 24.38 15.59 -8.75
CA GLY A 532 24.93 16.94 -8.57
C GLY A 532 26.26 16.97 -7.80
N GLY A 533 26.55 18.09 -7.15
CA GLY A 533 27.81 18.32 -6.45
C GLY A 533 27.62 19.18 -5.20
N LEU A 534 28.36 18.89 -4.12
CA LEU A 534 28.13 19.54 -2.83
C LEU A 534 28.54 21.03 -2.86
N LEU A 535 27.57 21.91 -2.63
CA LEU A 535 27.70 23.36 -2.61
C LEU A 535 28.07 23.90 -1.21
N ASP A 536 28.84 24.98 -1.19
CA ASP A 536 29.10 25.81 -0.02
C ASP A 536 28.08 26.96 0.11
N ASP A 537 28.18 27.72 1.21
CA ASP A 537 27.29 28.86 1.49
C ASP A 537 27.34 29.99 0.43
N THR A 538 28.30 29.95 -0.50
CA THR A 538 28.41 30.91 -1.61
C THR A 538 27.79 30.40 -2.91
N GLY A 539 27.31 29.15 -2.93
CA GLY A 539 26.83 28.46 -4.13
C GLY A 539 27.97 27.94 -5.01
N ALA A 540 29.20 27.85 -4.51
CA ALA A 540 30.31 27.22 -5.19
C ALA A 540 30.47 25.77 -4.71
N TYR A 541 30.95 24.87 -5.57
CA TYR A 541 31.26 23.51 -5.14
C TYR A 541 32.43 23.51 -4.15
N TYR A 542 32.31 22.68 -3.10
CA TYR A 542 33.49 22.32 -2.31
C TYR A 542 34.56 21.68 -3.22
N THR A 543 35.83 21.80 -2.83
CA THR A 543 36.94 21.29 -3.64
C THR A 543 36.77 19.79 -3.92
N ASN A 544 36.86 19.35 -5.18
CA ASN A 544 36.65 17.97 -5.64
C ASN A 544 35.22 17.43 -5.46
N PHE A 545 34.26 18.30 -5.16
CA PHE A 545 32.84 17.95 -5.03
C PHE A 545 32.00 18.38 -6.23
N GLU A 546 32.63 18.84 -7.31
CA GLU A 546 31.96 19.08 -8.57
C GLU A 546 31.28 17.78 -9.08
N PRO A 547 30.14 17.88 -9.79
CA PRO A 547 29.51 16.71 -10.40
C PRO A 547 30.49 15.97 -11.31
N CYS A 548 30.42 14.64 -11.30
CA CYS A 548 31.13 13.83 -12.27
C CYS A 548 30.58 14.03 -13.69
N THR A 549 31.17 13.37 -14.68
CA THR A 549 30.65 13.34 -16.05
C THR A 549 30.25 11.93 -16.42
N ASP A 550 29.03 11.77 -16.95
CA ASP A 550 28.57 10.48 -17.43
C ASP A 550 29.45 10.01 -18.61
N SER A 551 29.79 8.72 -18.61
CA SER A 551 30.55 8.12 -19.70
C SER A 551 29.67 8.06 -20.96
N SER A 552 30.16 8.59 -22.08
CA SER A 552 29.41 8.68 -23.36
C SER A 552 29.10 7.33 -24.04
N ASP A 553 29.31 6.21 -23.36
CA ASP A 553 29.18 4.84 -23.89
C ASP A 553 28.11 4.00 -23.16
N GLY A 554 27.40 4.58 -22.19
CA GLY A 554 26.36 3.90 -21.41
C GLY A 554 24.97 4.13 -22.00
N THR A 555 24.42 3.13 -22.69
CA THR A 555 22.96 2.96 -22.67
C THR A 555 22.60 2.59 -21.23
N LEU A 556 21.69 3.33 -20.58
CA LEU A 556 21.17 2.94 -19.26
C LEU A 556 20.80 1.46 -19.34
N ALA A 557 21.46 0.63 -18.55
CA ALA A 557 21.21 -0.79 -18.57
C ALA A 557 19.79 -0.99 -18.01
N SER A 558 18.82 -1.25 -18.89
CA SER A 558 17.55 -1.84 -18.50
C SER A 558 17.90 -3.15 -17.79
N THR A 559 17.77 -3.13 -16.47
CA THR A 559 17.91 -4.34 -15.65
C THR A 559 16.68 -5.18 -15.93
N ASP A 560 16.74 -6.02 -16.96
CA ASP A 560 15.91 -7.22 -17.03
C ASP A 560 16.28 -8.08 -15.83
N ARG A 561 15.63 -7.84 -14.68
CA ARG A 561 15.78 -8.61 -13.43
C ARG A 561 15.07 -9.97 -13.54
N SER A 562 15.23 -10.63 -14.68
CA SER A 562 14.86 -12.04 -14.82
C SER A 562 15.88 -12.89 -14.08
N SER A 563 15.38 -13.73 -13.19
CA SER A 563 16.12 -14.73 -12.44
C SER A 563 16.77 -15.77 -13.37
N ASP A 564 17.96 -15.49 -13.90
CA ASP A 564 18.83 -16.54 -14.42
C ASP A 564 19.76 -17.03 -13.31
N SER A 565 19.49 -18.25 -12.85
CA SER A 565 20.37 -19.03 -11.99
C SER A 565 21.63 -19.43 -12.75
N GLY A 566 22.51 -18.47 -12.99
CA GLY A 566 23.81 -18.63 -13.65
C GLY A 566 24.95 -18.78 -12.64
N LEU A 567 24.94 -19.87 -11.86
CA LEU A 567 26.16 -20.37 -11.22
C LEU A 567 27.09 -20.88 -12.32
N ASP A 568 28.05 -20.06 -12.76
CA ASP A 568 29.20 -20.55 -13.52
C ASP A 568 30.48 -20.45 -12.68
N ASP A 569 31.12 -21.60 -12.57
CA ASP A 569 32.21 -21.92 -11.68
C ASP A 569 33.48 -21.12 -11.97
N GLY A 570 34.09 -20.53 -10.93
CA GLY A 570 35.46 -20.05 -11.07
C GLY A 570 36.08 -19.24 -9.94
N GLY A 571 36.26 -19.81 -8.73
CA GLY A 571 37.31 -19.32 -7.82
C GLY A 571 37.03 -19.36 -6.33
N ILE A 572 36.84 -20.54 -5.75
CA ILE A 572 36.86 -20.71 -4.29
C ILE A 572 38.33 -20.77 -3.79
N ALA A 573 38.67 -19.95 -2.81
CA ALA A 573 39.79 -20.23 -1.90
C ALA A 573 39.53 -19.71 -0.47
N GLY A 574 38.83 -20.53 0.35
CA GLY A 574 38.84 -20.57 1.82
C GLY A 574 38.04 -19.45 2.53
N VAL A 575 37.14 -19.70 3.49
CA VAL A 575 37.20 -20.66 4.61
C VAL A 575 35.78 -21.10 5.01
N THR A 576 35.64 -22.41 5.20
CA THR A 576 34.50 -23.17 5.74
C THR A 576 34.02 -22.73 7.13
N ILE A 577 32.70 -22.63 7.35
CA ILE A 577 31.86 -23.44 8.26
C ILE A 577 30.38 -23.05 8.02
N GLY A 578 29.49 -24.02 7.69
CA GLY A 578 28.03 -23.79 7.79
C GLY A 578 27.07 -24.55 6.87
N VAL A 579 27.51 -25.42 5.94
CA VAL A 579 26.58 -26.13 5.04
C VAL A 579 25.95 -27.35 5.73
N ILE A 580 24.82 -27.14 6.43
CA ILE A 580 23.79 -28.19 6.67
C ILE A 580 22.34 -27.66 6.48
N ALA A 581 22.07 -26.35 6.38
CA ALA A 581 20.69 -25.84 6.32
C ALA A 581 20.00 -25.90 4.93
N ALA A 582 20.75 -25.82 3.82
CA ALA A 582 20.15 -25.67 2.49
C ALA A 582 19.38 -26.90 1.97
N ALA A 583 19.68 -28.10 2.47
CA ALA A 583 18.93 -29.32 2.09
C ALA A 583 17.62 -29.50 2.88
N ALA A 584 17.44 -28.80 4.01
CA ALA A 584 16.21 -28.86 4.79
C ALA A 584 15.15 -27.87 4.26
N ILE A 585 15.58 -26.73 3.72
CA ILE A 585 14.71 -25.66 3.20
C ILE A 585 14.00 -26.11 1.91
N GLY A 586 14.70 -26.78 0.99
CA GLY A 586 14.10 -27.33 -0.23
C GLY A 586 13.05 -28.42 0.03
N VAL A 587 13.17 -29.18 1.13
CA VAL A 587 12.18 -30.19 1.53
C VAL A 587 10.99 -29.56 2.27
N ALA A 588 11.19 -28.45 2.99
CA ALA A 588 10.13 -27.68 3.64
C ALA A 588 9.27 -26.93 2.61
N ALA A 589 9.86 -26.25 1.63
CA ALA A 589 9.13 -25.56 0.55
C ALA A 589 8.29 -26.54 -0.29
N LEU A 590 8.85 -27.70 -0.65
CA LEU A 590 8.09 -28.76 -1.33
C LEU A 590 6.99 -29.38 -0.45
N ALA A 591 7.15 -29.41 0.88
CA ALA A 591 6.12 -29.90 1.79
C ALA A 591 4.99 -28.87 2.01
N VAL A 592 5.29 -27.57 1.99
CA VAL A 592 4.32 -26.46 2.09
C VAL A 592 3.51 -26.34 0.80
N CYS A 593 4.14 -26.35 -0.38
CA CYS A 593 3.43 -26.39 -1.66
C CYS A 593 2.55 -27.64 -1.82
N LYS A 594 2.98 -28.78 -1.26
CA LYS A 594 2.22 -30.04 -1.30
C LYS A 594 1.10 -30.10 -0.24
N ARG A 595 1.19 -29.34 0.85
CA ARG A 595 0.10 -29.13 1.82
C ARG A 595 -0.95 -28.15 1.28
N ARG A 596 -0.54 -27.03 0.66
CA ARG A 596 -1.47 -26.07 0.03
C ARG A 596 -2.25 -26.72 -1.14
N ARG A 597 -1.60 -27.54 -1.98
CA ARG A 597 -2.29 -28.34 -3.03
C ARG A 597 -3.23 -29.43 -2.50
N LYS A 598 -2.96 -30.02 -1.33
CA LYS A 598 -3.87 -31.01 -0.72
C LYS A 598 -5.07 -30.38 -0.03
N SER A 599 -4.95 -29.20 0.59
CA SER A 599 -6.11 -28.47 1.11
C SER A 599 -7.06 -28.05 -0.02
N ALA A 600 -6.53 -27.53 -1.14
CA ALA A 600 -7.35 -27.17 -2.31
C ALA A 600 -8.06 -28.38 -2.96
N ALA A 601 -7.42 -29.56 -2.99
CA ALA A 601 -8.02 -30.77 -3.53
C ALA A 601 -9.04 -31.44 -2.59
N THR A 602 -8.91 -31.29 -1.26
CA THR A 602 -9.84 -31.92 -0.29
C THR A 602 -11.13 -31.12 -0.13
N VAL A 603 -11.11 -29.82 -0.43
CA VAL A 603 -12.34 -28.98 -0.47
C VAL A 603 -13.22 -29.33 -1.68
N ASN A 604 -12.63 -29.79 -2.79
CA ASN A 604 -13.38 -30.10 -4.01
C ASN A 604 -13.99 -31.52 -4.04
N GLU A 605 -13.58 -32.45 -3.17
CA GLU A 605 -14.17 -33.80 -3.08
C GLU A 605 -15.36 -33.92 -2.09
N ASN A 606 -15.61 -32.91 -1.24
CA ASN A 606 -16.72 -32.95 -0.27
C ASN A 606 -18.00 -32.21 -0.73
N LEU A 607 -18.01 -31.60 -1.92
CA LEU A 607 -19.21 -30.99 -2.52
C LEU A 607 -19.95 -31.93 -3.51
N GLY A 608 -19.56 -33.20 -3.58
CA GLY A 608 -20.15 -34.20 -4.48
C GLY A 608 -21.20 -35.12 -3.85
N ASN A 609 -21.61 -34.91 -2.60
CA ASN A 609 -22.69 -35.66 -1.95
C ASN A 609 -23.39 -34.79 -0.90
N PHE A 610 -24.28 -33.90 -1.32
CA PHE A 610 -25.56 -33.61 -0.66
C PHE A 610 -26.53 -32.98 -1.67
#